data_AF-A0A7M7QNY8-F1
#
_entry.id   AF-A0A7M7QNY8-F1
#
_cell.length_a   1.000
_cell.length_b   1.000
_cell.length_c   1.000
_cell.angle_alpha   90.00
_cell.angle_beta   90.00
_cell.angle_gamma   90.00
#
_symmetry.space_group_name_H-M   'P 1'
#
loop_
_entity.id
_entity.type
_entity.pdbx_description
1 polymer ?
#
loop_
_entity_poly.entity_id
_entity_poly.type
_entity_poly.pdbx_seq_one_letter_code
_entity_poly.pdbx_strand_id
1 'polypeptide(L)'
;MTHWIEKSHHGIEWDSGDIPYHRLHKILEICTQGVTKLFIKGKQKAEWIKNLLPDLSITNVENFGCPSFEKIICDKQFVCFNHDLCIRRVPMCAVRNVIAIRTWLLDYLDDRFSLDTVDNQNSKCICLYWKSA
;
A
#
# COMPACT_ATOMS: atom_id res chain seq x y z
N MET A 1 26.80 7.92 7.26
CA MET A 1 25.79 7.38 8.20
C MET A 1 24.58 6.75 7.48
N THR A 2 24.59 6.64 6.15
CA THR A 2 23.47 6.19 5.30
C THR A 2 23.40 4.67 5.11
N HIS A 3 24.54 3.97 5.17
CA HIS A 3 24.60 2.52 4.91
C HIS A 3 23.83 1.64 5.88
N TRP A 4 23.61 2.09 7.13
CA TRP A 4 22.81 1.30 8.08
C TRP A 4 21.35 1.20 7.61
N ILE A 5 20.79 2.29 7.10
CA ILE A 5 19.40 2.33 6.64
C ILE A 5 19.22 1.42 5.42
N GLU A 6 20.13 1.51 4.44
CA GLU A 6 20.11 0.69 3.23
C GLU A 6 20.23 -0.80 3.57
N LYS A 7 21.21 -1.19 4.39
CA LYS A 7 21.54 -2.61 4.64
C LYS A 7 20.74 -3.25 5.77
N SER A 8 20.26 -2.45 6.72
CA SER A 8 19.64 -2.94 7.96
C SER A 8 18.18 -2.50 8.13
N HIS A 9 17.70 -1.47 7.43
CA HIS A 9 16.31 -1.06 7.56
C HIS A 9 15.46 -1.56 6.39
N HIS A 10 15.64 -1.01 5.19
CA HIS A 10 14.77 -1.32 4.04
C HIS A 10 15.38 -2.25 2.98
N GLY A 11 16.70 -2.39 2.89
CA GLY A 11 17.33 -3.28 1.90
C GLY A 11 17.32 -2.72 0.49
N ILE A 12 17.33 -1.38 0.36
CA ILE A 12 17.25 -0.67 -0.92
C ILE A 12 18.42 0.32 -0.89
N GLU A 13 19.21 0.40 -1.95
CA GLU A 13 20.30 1.38 -2.04
C GLU A 13 19.74 2.73 -2.50
N TRP A 14 20.36 3.84 -2.12
CA TRP A 14 19.86 5.18 -2.50
C TRP A 14 19.85 5.44 -4.01
N ASP A 15 20.71 4.76 -4.75
CA ASP A 15 20.83 4.78 -6.21
C ASP A 15 20.07 3.63 -6.89
N SER A 16 19.31 2.83 -6.13
CA SER A 16 18.43 1.80 -6.70
C SER A 16 17.23 2.41 -7.44
N GLY A 17 16.89 1.81 -8.57
CA GLY A 17 15.68 2.08 -9.35
C GLY A 17 15.93 2.92 -10.61
N ASP A 18 15.11 2.68 -11.63
CA ASP A 18 15.31 3.27 -12.98
C ASP A 18 14.45 4.52 -13.23
N ILE A 19 13.61 4.89 -12.27
CA ILE A 19 12.62 5.95 -12.41
C ILE A 19 13.06 7.18 -11.60
N PRO A 20 13.38 8.31 -12.27
CA PRO A 20 13.68 9.55 -11.59
C PRO A 20 12.51 10.03 -10.71
N TYR A 21 12.81 10.52 -9.51
CA TYR A 21 11.79 10.91 -8.53
C TYR A 21 10.83 11.99 -9.04
N HIS A 22 11.27 12.90 -9.91
CA HIS A 22 10.40 13.94 -10.48
C HIS A 22 9.24 13.36 -11.32
N ARG A 23 9.33 12.10 -11.78
CA ARG A 23 8.26 11.41 -12.50
C ARG A 23 7.18 10.83 -11.59
N LEU A 24 7.41 10.80 -10.28
CA LEU A 24 6.50 10.21 -9.30
C LEU A 24 5.07 10.75 -9.42
N HIS A 25 4.91 12.07 -9.46
CA HIS A 25 3.58 12.70 -9.57
C HIS A 25 2.82 12.20 -10.81
N LYS A 26 3.50 12.15 -11.96
CA LYS A 26 2.89 11.70 -13.20
C LYS A 26 2.50 10.22 -13.16
N ILE A 27 3.35 9.39 -12.55
CA ILE A 27 3.06 7.97 -12.38
C ILE A 27 1.85 7.79 -11.47
N LEU A 28 1.77 8.53 -10.37
CA LEU A 28 0.62 8.49 -9.47
C LEU A 28 -0.67 8.90 -10.19
N GLU A 29 -0.68 10.00 -10.95
CA GLU A 29 -1.85 10.40 -11.76
C GLU A 29 -2.35 9.28 -12.67
N ILE A 30 -1.44 8.70 -13.48
CA ILE A 30 -1.78 7.62 -14.43
C ILE A 30 -2.31 6.40 -13.69
N CYS A 31 -1.61 5.98 -12.64
CA CYS A 31 -2.01 4.85 -11.81
C CYS A 31 -3.41 5.09 -11.22
N THR A 32 -3.69 6.29 -10.71
CA THR A 32 -4.98 6.61 -10.07
C THR A 32 -6.07 7.06 -11.04
N GLN A 33 -5.86 6.96 -12.36
CA GLN A 33 -6.86 7.37 -13.33
C GLN A 33 -8.14 6.53 -13.17
N GLY A 34 -9.28 7.21 -12.98
CA GLY A 34 -10.58 6.55 -12.74
C GLY A 34 -10.76 5.98 -11.34
N VAL A 35 -9.77 6.09 -10.46
CA VAL A 35 -9.89 5.72 -9.04
C VAL A 35 -10.63 6.83 -8.30
N THR A 36 -11.68 6.48 -7.57
CA THR A 36 -12.48 7.44 -6.81
C THR A 36 -12.07 7.54 -5.34
N LYS A 37 -11.47 6.49 -4.79
CA LYS A 37 -11.03 6.41 -3.39
C LYS A 37 -9.73 5.62 -3.26
N LEU A 38 -8.80 6.16 -2.47
CA LEU A 38 -7.52 5.55 -2.14
C LEU A 38 -7.43 5.31 -0.63
N PHE A 39 -7.17 4.05 -0.26
CA PHE A 39 -6.94 3.65 1.13
C PHE A 39 -5.45 3.61 1.43
N ILE A 40 -5.03 4.31 2.49
CA ILE A 40 -3.63 4.45 2.90
C ILE A 40 -3.54 4.13 4.39
N LYS A 41 -2.42 3.57 4.85
CA LYS A 41 -2.12 3.44 6.28
C LYS A 41 -1.10 4.49 6.71
N GLY A 42 -1.44 5.24 7.74
CA GLY A 42 -0.58 6.25 8.36
C GLY A 42 -0.95 7.68 7.94
N LYS A 43 -1.17 8.55 8.93
CA LYS A 43 -1.61 9.95 8.73
C LYS A 43 -0.68 10.75 7.83
N GLN A 44 0.63 10.73 8.10
CA GLN A 44 1.62 11.48 7.33
C GLN A 44 1.62 11.09 5.85
N LYS A 45 1.49 9.80 5.54
CA LYS A 45 1.44 9.30 4.15
C LYS A 45 0.16 9.73 3.44
N ALA A 46 -0.97 9.72 4.16
CA ALA A 46 -2.24 10.17 3.63
C ALA A 46 -2.21 11.67 3.29
N GLU A 47 -1.66 12.51 4.17
CA GLU A 47 -1.46 13.94 3.91
C GLU A 47 -0.51 14.20 2.75
N TRP A 48 0.60 13.46 2.68
CA TRP A 48 1.57 13.58 1.59
C TRP A 48 0.96 13.22 0.22
N ILE A 49 0.23 12.11 0.12
CA ILE A 49 -0.46 11.77 -1.14
C ILE A 49 -1.59 12.75 -1.44
N LYS A 50 -2.28 13.31 -0.43
CA LYS A 50 -3.33 14.32 -0.64
C LYS A 50 -2.76 15.59 -1.27
N ASN A 51 -1.55 15.98 -0.90
CA ASN A 51 -0.88 17.12 -1.50
C ASN A 51 -0.48 16.85 -2.96
N LEU A 52 -0.17 15.60 -3.31
CA LEU A 52 0.17 15.19 -4.69
C LEU A 52 -1.07 14.96 -5.56
N LEU A 53 -2.18 14.48 -4.97
CA LEU A 53 -3.42 14.13 -5.65
C LEU A 53 -4.62 14.80 -4.94
N PRO A 54 -4.79 16.13 -5.08
CA PRO A 54 -5.76 16.90 -4.29
C PRO A 54 -7.22 16.51 -4.59
N ASP A 55 -7.51 16.02 -5.79
CA ASP A 55 -8.88 15.66 -6.19
C ASP A 55 -9.30 14.26 -5.74
N LEU A 56 -8.34 13.42 -5.33
CA LEU A 56 -8.61 12.04 -4.94
C LEU A 56 -9.13 11.97 -3.49
N SER A 57 -10.16 11.15 -3.26
CA SER A 57 -10.63 10.85 -1.90
C SER A 57 -9.63 9.92 -1.22
N ILE A 58 -8.96 10.38 -0.18
CA ILE A 58 -7.94 9.60 0.55
C ILE A 58 -8.47 9.27 1.94
N THR A 59 -8.38 8.00 2.31
CA THR A 59 -8.87 7.50 3.60
C THR A 59 -7.75 6.78 4.34
N ASN A 60 -7.46 7.21 5.57
CA ASN A 60 -6.54 6.47 6.45
C ASN A 60 -7.26 5.24 7.04
N VAL A 61 -6.76 4.04 6.76
CA VAL A 61 -7.36 2.79 7.27
C VAL A 61 -7.25 2.64 8.78
N GLU A 62 -6.36 3.39 9.44
CA GLU A 62 -6.27 3.43 10.91
C GLU A 62 -7.54 4.00 11.57
N ASN A 63 -8.28 4.85 10.84
CA ASN A 63 -9.57 5.37 11.30
C ASN A 63 -10.63 4.26 11.44
N PHE A 64 -10.40 3.11 10.80
CA PHE A 64 -11.25 1.92 10.88
C PHE A 64 -10.70 0.87 11.87
N GLY A 65 -9.65 1.21 12.63
CA GLY A 65 -9.02 0.28 13.57
C GLY A 65 -7.99 -0.67 12.95
N CYS A 66 -7.48 -0.36 11.74
CA CYS A 66 -6.43 -1.17 11.11
C CYS A 66 -5.23 -1.36 12.04
N PRO A 67 -4.87 -2.61 12.40
CA PRO A 67 -3.83 -2.87 13.38
C PRO A 67 -2.43 -2.55 12.83
N SER A 68 -1.40 -2.61 13.66
CA SER A 68 -0.01 -2.39 13.22
C SER A 68 0.46 -3.53 12.30
N PHE A 69 1.50 -3.30 11.48
CA PHE A 69 1.98 -4.31 10.53
C PHE A 69 2.48 -5.60 11.21
N GLU A 70 2.94 -5.52 12.46
CA GLU A 70 3.32 -6.69 13.26
C GLU A 70 2.12 -7.58 13.62
N LYS A 71 0.92 -7.00 13.62
CA LYS A 71 -0.35 -7.66 13.97
C LYS A 71 -1.20 -8.03 12.76
N ILE A 72 -0.96 -7.42 11.60
CA ILE A 72 -1.64 -7.81 10.36
C ILE A 72 -0.99 -9.10 9.84
N ILE A 73 -1.78 -10.16 9.73
CA ILE A 73 -1.33 -11.41 9.13
C ILE A 73 -1.13 -11.18 7.63
N CYS A 74 0.12 -11.04 7.20
CA CYS A 74 0.46 -11.09 5.78
C CYS A 74 0.60 -12.55 5.36
N ASP A 75 -0.02 -12.91 4.23
CA ASP A 75 0.25 -14.19 3.58
C ASP A 75 1.77 -14.32 3.36
N LYS A 76 2.35 -15.39 3.90
CA LYS A 76 3.79 -15.66 3.82
C LYS A 76 4.21 -16.09 2.42
N GLN A 77 3.26 -16.37 1.54
CA GLN A 77 3.52 -16.85 0.18
C GLN A 77 3.98 -15.74 -0.78
N PHE A 78 3.74 -14.47 -0.48
CA PHE A 78 4.20 -13.38 -1.35
C PHE A 78 5.69 -13.05 -1.13
N VAL A 79 6.47 -13.13 -2.21
CA VAL A 79 7.88 -12.73 -2.27
C VAL A 79 8.02 -11.51 -3.19
N CYS A 80 8.54 -10.40 -2.67
CA CYS A 80 8.92 -9.25 -3.49
C CYS A 80 10.31 -9.49 -4.09
N PHE A 81 10.43 -9.30 -5.39
CA PHE A 81 11.70 -9.42 -6.12
C PHE A 81 12.42 -8.08 -6.29
N ASN A 82 11.84 -6.97 -5.80
CA ASN A 82 12.38 -5.63 -6.02
C ASN A 82 13.46 -5.22 -5.00
N HIS A 83 13.69 -6.01 -3.94
CA HIS A 83 14.73 -5.73 -2.96
C HIS A 83 15.12 -6.96 -2.12
N ASP A 84 16.41 -7.10 -1.82
CA ASP A 84 17.04 -8.31 -1.25
C ASP A 84 16.54 -8.70 0.15
N LEU A 85 16.04 -7.73 0.93
CA LEU A 85 15.59 -7.97 2.30
C LEU A 85 14.12 -8.39 2.42
N CYS A 86 13.39 -8.56 1.32
CA CYS A 86 11.96 -8.92 1.39
C CYS A 86 11.70 -10.25 2.14
N ILE A 87 12.63 -11.20 2.04
CA ILE A 87 12.50 -12.54 2.63
C ILE A 87 12.83 -12.53 4.13
N ARG A 88 13.73 -11.65 4.58
CA ARG A 88 14.28 -11.65 5.96
C ARG A 88 13.70 -10.57 6.88
N ARG A 89 13.12 -9.48 6.35
CA ARG A 89 12.60 -8.35 7.16
C ARG A 89 11.22 -7.91 6.68
N VAL A 90 10.20 -8.56 7.23
CA VAL A 90 8.81 -8.55 6.74
C VAL A 90 8.11 -7.18 6.72
N PRO A 91 8.28 -6.24 7.68
CA PRO A 91 7.41 -5.04 7.71
C PRO A 91 7.90 -3.87 6.82
N MET A 92 9.02 -4.00 6.10
CA MET A 92 9.60 -2.87 5.35
C MET A 92 9.32 -2.89 3.85
N CYS A 93 8.76 -3.99 3.33
CA CYS A 93 8.36 -4.06 1.93
C CYS A 93 7.02 -3.35 1.72
N ALA A 94 7.01 -2.29 0.90
CA ALA A 94 5.79 -1.56 0.57
C ALA A 94 4.71 -2.47 -0.05
N VAL A 95 5.11 -3.39 -0.93
CA VAL A 95 4.18 -4.32 -1.60
C VAL A 95 3.52 -5.26 -0.60
N ARG A 96 4.29 -5.87 0.32
CA ARG A 96 3.72 -6.73 1.38
C ARG A 96 2.79 -5.95 2.30
N ASN A 97 3.17 -4.72 2.65
CA ASN A 97 2.35 -3.86 3.48
C ASN A 97 1.00 -3.54 2.82
N VAL A 98 0.98 -3.24 1.51
CA VAL A 98 -0.28 -2.99 0.78
C VAL A 98 -1.12 -4.27 0.66
N ILE A 99 -0.50 -5.44 0.42
CA ILE A 99 -1.22 -6.73 0.41
C ILE A 99 -1.86 -6.99 1.78
N ALA A 100 -1.11 -6.81 2.87
CA ALA A 100 -1.58 -7.01 4.23
C ALA A 100 -2.75 -6.06 4.57
N ILE A 101 -2.62 -4.76 4.23
CA ILE A 101 -3.70 -3.78 4.39
C ILE A 101 -4.93 -4.18 3.58
N ARG A 102 -4.75 -4.62 2.33
CA ARG A 102 -5.85 -5.04 1.47
C ARG A 102 -6.60 -6.23 2.06
N THR A 103 -5.90 -7.27 2.50
CA THR A 103 -6.53 -8.44 3.13
C THR A 103 -7.34 -8.00 4.33
N TRP A 104 -6.72 -7.26 5.25
CA TRP A 104 -7.41 -6.75 6.43
C TRP A 104 -8.62 -5.87 6.10
N LEU A 105 -8.52 -5.00 5.09
CA LEU A 105 -9.61 -4.12 4.68
C LEU A 105 -10.76 -4.91 4.08
N LEU A 106 -10.48 -5.94 3.28
CA LEU A 106 -11.52 -6.81 2.73
C LEU A 106 -12.24 -7.58 3.84
N ASP A 107 -11.51 -8.13 4.81
CA ASP A 107 -12.11 -8.82 5.96
C ASP A 107 -12.97 -7.86 6.79
N TYR A 108 -12.47 -6.65 7.08
CA TYR A 108 -13.22 -5.60 7.78
C TYR A 108 -14.51 -5.21 7.06
N LEU A 109 -14.47 -5.09 5.73
CA LEU A 109 -15.65 -4.76 4.93
C LEU A 109 -16.63 -5.94 4.90
N ASP A 110 -16.14 -7.17 4.72
CA ASP A 110 -16.96 -8.38 4.68
C ASP A 110 -17.70 -8.59 6.02
N ASP A 111 -17.03 -8.42 7.16
CA ASP A 111 -17.65 -8.48 8.49
C ASP A 111 -18.78 -7.43 8.63
N ARG A 112 -18.60 -6.24 8.07
CA ARG A 112 -19.55 -5.12 8.18
C ARG A 112 -20.72 -5.24 7.21
N PHE A 113 -20.49 -5.74 5.99
CA PHE A 113 -21.55 -6.01 5.02
C PHE A 113 -22.28 -7.33 5.30
N SER A 114 -21.66 -8.28 5.99
CA SER A 114 -22.34 -9.49 6.48
C SER A 114 -23.30 -9.21 7.64
N LEU A 115 -23.13 -8.07 8.33
CA LEU A 115 -24.06 -7.54 9.33
C LEU A 115 -25.25 -6.79 8.70
N ASP A 116 -25.07 -6.25 7.49
CA ASP A 116 -26.08 -5.52 6.72
C ASP A 116 -26.50 -6.37 5.50
N THR A 117 -27.32 -7.40 5.71
CA THR A 117 -27.71 -8.32 4.62
C THR A 117 -28.40 -7.60 3.45
N VAL A 118 -28.05 -8.03 2.23
CA VAL A 118 -28.69 -7.71 0.95
C VAL A 118 -28.62 -6.23 0.58
N ASP A 119 -27.59 -5.81 -0.16
CA ASP A 119 -27.86 -5.09 -1.41
C ASP A 119 -26.66 -4.98 -2.35
N ASN A 120 -27.03 -5.16 -3.61
CA ASN A 120 -26.25 -5.19 -4.83
C ASN A 120 -25.50 -3.87 -5.08
N GLN A 121 -24.17 -3.85 -4.97
CA GLN A 121 -23.35 -2.92 -5.74
C GLN A 121 -21.88 -3.36 -5.86
N ASN A 122 -21.54 -3.65 -7.12
CA ASN A 122 -20.28 -4.14 -7.66
C ASN A 122 -19.15 -3.10 -7.49
N SER A 123 -18.66 -2.88 -6.28
CA SER A 123 -17.54 -1.98 -5.98
C SER A 123 -16.21 -2.68 -6.23
N LYS A 124 -15.79 -2.70 -7.49
CA LYS A 124 -14.52 -3.30 -7.92
C LYS A 124 -13.35 -2.44 -7.42
N CYS A 125 -12.78 -2.79 -6.26
CA CYS A 125 -11.51 -2.23 -5.79
C CYS A 125 -10.37 -2.70 -6.72
N ILE A 126 -9.95 -1.83 -7.65
CA ILE A 126 -8.78 -2.05 -8.51
C ILE A 126 -7.53 -1.76 -7.68
N CYS A 127 -6.69 -2.77 -7.50
CA CYS A 127 -5.35 -2.64 -6.92
C CYS A 127 -4.33 -2.62 -8.06
N LEU A 128 -3.53 -1.56 -8.13
CA LEU A 128 -2.47 -1.44 -9.12
C LEU A 128 -1.22 -2.13 -8.55
N TYR A 129 -0.93 -3.32 -9.05
CA TYR A 129 0.39 -3.93 -8.90
C TYR A 129 1.03 -3.98 -10.28
N TRP A 130 2.18 -3.32 -10.41
CA TRP A 130 3.05 -3.55 -11.56
C TRP A 130 3.63 -4.96 -11.45
N LYS A 131 3.28 -5.84 -12.39
CA LYS A 131 4.15 -6.94 -12.79
C LYS A 131 5.04 -6.38 -13.90
N SER A 132 6.33 -6.22 -13.63
CA SER A 132 7.31 -6.03 -14.69
C SER A 132 7.29 -7.29 -15.56
N ALA A 133 7.10 -7.10 -16.87
CA ALA A 133 7.30 -8.13 -17.89
C ALA A 133 8.79 -8.40 -18.12
#